data_AF-A0A1H3L9P5-F1
#
_entry.id   AF-A0A1H3L9P5-F1
#
_cell.length_a   1.000
_cell.length_b   1.000
_cell.length_c   1.000
_cell.angle_alpha   90.00
_cell.angle_beta   90.00
_cell.angle_gamma   90.00
#
_symmetry.space_group_name_H-M   'P 1'
#
loop_
_entity.id
_entity.type
_entity.pdbx_description
1 polymer ?
#
loop_
_entity_poly.entity_id
_entity_poly.type
_entity_poly.pdbx_seq_one_letter_code
_entity_poly.pdbx_strand_id
1 'polypeptide(L)'
;MSKLVPILIMIATIYSVRCIPMLVFRHNIKNKFIKSFLHYVPYVTLAVMTFPAIIYATDNKFAGVAALIIGVILSYITENLFVVATMCCVTVLCINLIG
;
A
#
# COMPACT_ATOMS: atom_id res chain seq x y z
N MET A 1 -10.14 -25.71 34.23
CA MET A 1 -10.34 -24.27 34.52
C MET A 1 -9.18 -23.32 34.10
N SER A 2 -8.12 -23.76 33.41
CA SER A 2 -6.91 -22.94 33.16
C SER A 2 -6.77 -22.33 31.75
N LYS A 3 -7.66 -22.64 30.79
CA LYS A 3 -7.55 -22.16 29.39
C LYS A 3 -8.20 -20.79 29.11
N LEU A 4 -8.98 -20.25 30.05
CA LEU A 4 -9.67 -18.96 29.90
C LEU A 4 -8.73 -17.76 30.07
N VAL A 5 -7.72 -17.88 30.94
CA VAL A 5 -6.74 -16.81 31.24
C VAL A 5 -5.96 -16.37 29.99
N PRO A 6 -5.35 -17.26 29.19
CA PRO A 6 -4.61 -16.84 27.99
C PRO A 6 -5.52 -16.26 26.90
N ILE A 7 -6.77 -16.72 26.79
CA ILE A 7 -7.76 -16.15 25.85
C ILE A 7 -8.16 -14.72 26.27
N LEU A 8 -8.36 -14.49 27.57
CA LEU A 8 -8.70 -13.16 28.08
C LEU A 8 -7.54 -12.17 27.88
N ILE A 9 -6.30 -12.64 28.08
CA ILE A 9 -5.07 -11.86 27.84
C ILE A 9 -4.87 -11.59 26.35
N MET A 10 -5.12 -12.56 25.48
CA MET A 10 -5.05 -12.40 24.04
C MET A 10 -6.05 -11.35 23.55
N ILE A 11 -7.30 -11.42 24.00
CA ILE A 11 -8.34 -10.43 23.72
C ILE A 11 -7.91 -9.05 24.22
N ALA A 12 -7.51 -8.93 25.49
CA ALA A 12 -7.10 -7.65 26.07
C ALA A 12 -5.92 -7.00 25.33
N THR A 13 -4.93 -7.81 24.93
CA THR A 13 -3.73 -7.32 24.23
C THR A 13 -4.04 -6.89 22.81
N ILE A 14 -4.79 -7.70 22.05
CA ILE A 14 -5.15 -7.40 20.66
C ILE A 14 -6.06 -6.17 20.60
N TYR A 15 -7.05 -6.07 21.49
CA TYR A 15 -7.92 -4.89 21.56
C TYR A 15 -7.14 -3.66 22.00
N SER A 16 -6.23 -3.76 22.97
CA SER A 16 -5.40 -2.61 23.37
C SER A 16 -4.54 -2.11 22.20
N VAL A 17 -3.82 -3.01 21.52
CA VAL A 17 -2.93 -2.64 20.40
C VAL A 17 -3.69 -2.11 19.17
N ARG A 18 -4.95 -2.50 18.95
CA ARG A 18 -5.81 -1.95 17.88
C ARG A 18 -6.56 -0.68 18.28
N CYS A 19 -6.93 -0.55 19.56
CA CYS A 19 -7.58 0.66 20.07
C CYS A 19 -6.59 1.81 20.25
N ILE A 20 -5.32 1.54 20.55
CA ILE A 20 -4.25 2.55 20.65
C ILE A 20 -4.12 3.39 19.36
N PRO A 21 -3.99 2.82 18.15
CA PRO A 21 -3.92 3.61 16.93
C PRO A 21 -5.22 4.38 16.68
N MET A 22 -6.39 3.80 16.92
CA MET A 22 -7.67 4.52 16.81
C MET A 22 -7.80 5.68 17.81
N LEU A 23 -7.28 5.53 19.03
CA LEU A 23 -7.35 6.54 20.09
C LEU A 23 -6.36 7.69 19.84
N VAL A 24 -5.15 7.37 19.37
CA VAL A 24 -4.12 8.37 19.02
C VAL A 24 -4.53 9.20 17.79
N PHE A 25 -5.22 8.61 16.81
CA PHE A 25 -5.72 9.34 15.63
C PHE A 25 -6.98 10.19 15.88
N ARG A 26 -7.69 9.99 17.00
CA ARG A 26 -8.89 10.76 17.33
C ARG A 26 -8.56 12.17 17.86
N HIS A 27 -7.37 12.38 18.39
CA HIS A 27 -6.92 13.72 18.76
C HIS A 27 -6.44 14.46 17.50
N ASN A 28 -7.04 15.60 17.17
CA ASN A 28 -6.61 16.44 16.05
C ASN A 28 -5.14 16.84 16.27
N ILE A 29 -4.22 16.14 15.62
CA ILE A 29 -2.78 16.43 15.70
C ILE A 29 -2.57 17.82 15.09
N LYS A 30 -2.49 18.85 15.94
CA LYS A 30 -2.20 20.24 15.55
C LYS A 30 -0.81 20.41 14.91
N ASN A 31 0.10 19.45 15.10
CA ASN A 31 1.46 19.53 14.60
C ASN A 31 1.61 18.86 13.22
N LYS A 32 1.91 19.66 12.18
CA LYS A 32 2.08 19.22 10.78
C LYS A 32 3.10 18.08 10.63
N PHE A 33 4.13 18.04 11.48
CA PHE A 33 5.22 17.07 11.39
C PHE A 33 4.78 15.61 11.62
N ILE A 34 3.99 15.37 12.67
CA ILE A 34 3.54 14.02 13.03
C ILE A 34 2.47 13.53 12.05
N LYS A 35 1.63 14.44 11.53
CA LYS A 35 0.63 14.12 10.50
C LYS A 35 1.27 13.75 9.17
N SER A 36 2.28 14.50 8.72
CA SER A 36 3.05 14.17 7.52
C SER A 36 3.81 12.86 7.68
N PHE A 37 4.44 12.61 8.85
CA PHE A 37 5.18 11.37 9.08
C PHE A 37 4.27 10.14 9.00
N LEU A 38 3.12 10.17 9.69
CA LEU A 38 2.21 9.02 9.76
C LEU A 38 1.38 8.81 8.48
N HIS A 39 1.22 9.84 7.64
CA HIS A 39 0.66 9.70 6.29
C HIS A 39 1.69 9.18 5.28
N TYR A 40 2.98 9.52 5.45
CA TYR A 40 4.05 9.05 4.57
C TYR A 40 4.47 7.62 4.86
N VAL A 41 4.58 7.18 6.12
CA VAL A 41 5.02 5.82 6.48
C VAL A 41 4.21 4.71 5.78
N PRO A 42 2.88 4.61 5.93
CA PRO A 42 2.09 3.56 5.28
C PRO A 42 2.15 3.68 3.75
N TYR A 43 2.14 4.89 3.19
CA TYR A 43 2.20 5.12 1.75
C TYR A 43 3.55 4.69 1.14
N VAL A 44 4.65 5.04 1.81
CA VAL A 44 6.01 4.63 1.41
C VAL A 44 6.16 3.12 1.53
N THR A 45 5.60 2.49 2.57
CA THR A 45 5.62 1.03 2.68
C THR A 45 4.76 0.34 1.63
N LEU A 46 3.60 0.90 1.27
CA LEU A 46 2.75 0.36 0.20
C LEU A 46 3.45 0.43 -1.16
N ALA A 47 4.14 1.55 -1.42
CA ALA A 47 4.96 1.75 -2.61
C ALA A 47 6.14 0.78 -2.63
N VAL A 48 6.86 0.61 -1.51
CA VAL A 48 7.96 -0.34 -1.38
C VAL A 48 7.51 -1.80 -1.50
N MET A 49 6.26 -2.15 -1.25
CA MET A 49 5.77 -3.51 -1.52
C MET A 49 5.44 -3.72 -3.01
N THR A 50 5.01 -2.66 -3.72
CA THR A 50 4.56 -2.73 -5.11
C THR A 50 5.69 -2.50 -6.12
N PHE A 51 6.53 -1.48 -5.93
CA PHE A 51 7.67 -1.18 -6.81
C PHE A 51 8.62 -2.37 -7.06
N PRO A 52 9.11 -3.10 -6.05
CA PRO A 52 9.99 -4.23 -6.29
C PRO A 52 9.24 -5.39 -6.93
N ALA A 53 7.97 -5.66 -6.56
CA ALA A 53 7.19 -6.71 -7.19
C ALA A 53 7.07 -6.48 -8.71
N ILE A 54 6.88 -5.23 -9.16
CA ILE A 54 6.79 -4.89 -10.59
C ILE A 54 8.14 -5.07 -11.30
N ILE A 55 9.26 -4.74 -10.65
CA ILE A 55 10.59 -4.84 -11.25
C ILE A 55 11.09 -6.30 -11.31
N TYR A 56 10.75 -7.13 -10.32
CA TYR A 56 11.19 -8.52 -10.24
C TYR A 56 10.23 -9.51 -10.92
N ALA A 57 8.96 -9.18 -11.10
CA ALA A 57 8.00 -10.05 -11.79
C ALA A 57 8.15 -10.07 -13.31
N THR A 58 9.00 -9.21 -13.89
CA THR A 58 9.22 -9.13 -15.34
C THR A 58 10.66 -9.46 -15.68
N ASP A 59 10.87 -10.50 -16.51
CA ASP A 59 12.20 -10.96 -16.96
C ASP A 59 13.05 -9.86 -17.63
N ASN A 60 12.40 -8.85 -18.22
CA ASN A 60 13.07 -7.68 -18.78
C ASN A 60 12.89 -6.43 -17.88
N LYS A 61 13.95 -6.05 -17.17
CA LYS A 61 14.01 -4.85 -16.31
C LYS A 61 13.51 -3.56 -17.01
N PHE A 62 13.66 -3.47 -18.33
CA PHE A 62 13.19 -2.31 -19.11
C PHE A 62 11.66 -2.28 -19.26
N ALA A 63 11.00 -3.44 -19.32
CA ALA A 63 9.54 -3.53 -19.43
C ALA A 63 8.85 -3.11 -18.11
N GLY A 64 9.39 -3.51 -16.95
CA GLY A 64 8.85 -3.10 -15.65
C GLY A 64 8.94 -1.59 -15.41
N VAL A 65 10.05 -0.95 -15.81
CA VAL A 65 10.21 0.51 -15.71
C VAL A 65 9.30 1.25 -16.69
N ALA A 66 9.18 0.78 -17.94
CA ALA A 66 8.28 1.37 -18.93
C ALA A 66 6.81 1.29 -18.49
N ALA A 67 6.38 0.14 -17.95
CA ALA A 67 5.02 -0.05 -17.44
C ALA A 67 4.70 0.87 -16.26
N LEU A 68 5.68 1.11 -15.38
CA LEU A 68 5.51 2.00 -14.23
C LEU A 68 5.34 3.46 -14.66
N ILE A 69 6.15 3.93 -15.63
CA ILE A 69 6.05 5.29 -16.17
C ILE A 69 4.70 5.50 -16.84
N ILE A 70 4.27 4.56 -17.68
CA ILE A 70 2.98 4.65 -18.39
C ILE A 70 1.82 4.59 -17.37
N GLY A 71 1.88 3.70 -16.38
CA GLY A 71 0.87 3.61 -15.31
C GLY A 71 0.75 4.89 -14.47
N VAL A 72 1.87 5.54 -14.13
CA VAL A 72 1.88 6.82 -13.39
C VAL A 72 1.27 7.94 -14.25
N ILE A 73 1.61 8.02 -15.54
CA ILE A 73 1.06 9.03 -16.45
C ILE A 73 -0.45 8.87 -16.61
N LEU A 74 -0.94 7.63 -16.78
CA LEU A 74 -2.38 7.37 -16.89
C LEU A 74 -3.13 7.61 -15.56
N SER A 75 -2.49 7.32 -14.42
CA SER A 75 -3.09 7.56 -13.10
C SER A 75 -3.30 9.05 -12.80
N TYR A 76 -2.51 9.94 -13.40
CA TYR A 76 -2.67 11.39 -13.24
C TYR A 76 -3.90 11.96 -13.95
N ILE A 77 -4.41 11.27 -14.97
CA ILE A 77 -5.54 11.72 -15.79
C ILE A 77 -6.88 11.19 -15.26
N THR A 78 -6.85 10.10 -14.49
CA THR A 78 -8.07 9.38 -14.11
C THR A 78 -8.21 9.24 -12.58
N GLU A 79 -9.17 9.94 -11.98
CA GLU A 79 -9.56 9.78 -10.57
C GLU A 79 -10.20 8.41 -10.27
N ASN A 80 -10.57 7.64 -11.31
CA ASN A 80 -11.18 6.33 -11.18
C ASN A 80 -10.13 5.21 -11.08
N LEU A 81 -9.88 4.73 -9.85
CA LEU A 81 -8.92 3.68 -9.54
C LEU A 81 -9.09 2.40 -10.39
N PHE A 82 -10.33 2.05 -10.76
CA PHE A 82 -10.62 0.87 -11.58
C PHE A 82 -10.12 1.00 -13.01
N VAL A 83 -10.24 2.18 -13.61
CA VAL A 83 -9.80 2.44 -14.99
C VAL A 83 -8.27 2.48 -15.08
N VAL A 84 -7.61 3.02 -14.05
CA VAL A 84 -6.14 3.03 -13.96
C VAL A 84 -5.60 1.60 -13.83
N ALA A 85 -6.22 0.77 -12.98
CA ALA A 85 -5.79 -0.61 -12.77
C ALA A 85 -5.92 -1.47 -14.04
N THR A 86 -7.05 -1.37 -14.76
CA THR A 86 -7.27 -2.13 -16.00
C THR A 86 -6.32 -1.69 -17.11
N MET A 87 -6.12 -0.37 -17.29
CA MET A 87 -5.19 0.15 -18.30
C MET A 87 -3.73 -0.22 -18.01
N CYS A 88 -3.31 -0.18 -16.74
CA CYS A 88 -1.97 -0.62 -16.34
C CYS A 88 -1.77 -2.11 -16.66
N CYS A 89 -2.77 -2.95 -16.34
CA CYS A 89 -2.75 -4.38 -16.66
C CYS A 89 -2.63 -4.64 -18.16
N VAL A 90 -3.44 -3.96 -18.98
CA VAL A 90 -3.40 -4.08 -20.46
C VAL A 90 -2.04 -3.64 -21.01
N THR A 91 -1.49 -2.53 -20.49
CA THR A 91 -0.20 -2.00 -20.93
C THR A 91 0.95 -2.97 -20.62
N VAL A 92 1.00 -3.52 -19.40
CA VAL A 92 1.99 -4.55 -19.01
C VAL A 92 1.88 -5.77 -19.91
N LEU A 93 0.66 -6.22 -20.19
CA LEU A 93 0.39 -7.39 -21.03
C LEU A 93 0.85 -7.17 -22.48
N CYS A 94 0.57 -6.00 -23.06
CA CYS A 94 1.07 -5.62 -24.39
C CYS A 94 2.60 -5.55 -24.45
N ILE A 95 3.25 -4.97 -23.43
CA ILE A 95 4.71 -4.85 -23.37
C ILE A 95 5.38 -6.22 -23.17
N ASN A 96 4.80 -7.09 -22.34
CA ASN A 96 5.32 -8.44 -22.12
C ASN A 96 5.08 -9.38 -23.31
N LEU A 97 4.10 -9.09 -24.18
CA LEU A 97 3.86 -9.84 -25.41
C LEU A 97 4.78 -9.43 -26.58
N ILE A 98 5.33 -8.21 -26.55
CA ILE A 98 6.11 -7.65 -27.66
C ILE A 98 7.63 -7.87 -27.53
N GLY A 99 8.11 -8.23 -26.32
CA GLY A 99 9.52 -8.52 -26.03
C GLY A 99 9.73 -9.97 -25.65
#